data_AF-A0A953F8H9-F1
#
_entry.id   AF-A0A953F8H9-F1
#
_cell.length_a   1.000
_cell.length_b   1.000
_cell.length_c   1.000
_cell.angle_alpha   90.00
_cell.angle_beta   90.00
_cell.angle_gamma   90.00
#
_symmetry.space_group_name_H-M   'P 1'
#
loop_
_entity.id
_entity.type
_entity.pdbx_description
1 polymer ?
#
loop_
_entity_poly.entity_id
_entity_poly.type
_entity_poly.pdbx_seq_one_letter_code
_entity_poly.pdbx_strand_id
1 'polypeptide(L)'
;MACLSGMPLIFSAMMVHTNTTGPISSDGKIELKAFENKKGKITEFSDYYFNTGKQSYFIQPCGNSLFSNGVIRRIVGEKIHIIGELKNGQWDNCSSEMVQSRTGEYLIISTIELLNDPEYFISDGSGNAYDLRQNQIHYIPVKPENSSSGMYSGGEEKTTSIDLLSYLDLRDQIKTLCMDKALHIKNRVKGSVGIRWKENNKIKSVIVSDESGAKILQSLKSALHGR
;
A
#
# COMPACT_ATOMS: atom_id res chain seq x y z
N MET A 1 12.76 -29.05 -55.08
CA MET A 1 13.65 -27.99 -54.55
C MET A 1 13.05 -26.65 -54.98
N ALA A 2 12.32 -25.99 -54.07
CA ALA A 2 11.83 -24.62 -54.23
C ALA A 2 11.53 -24.07 -52.83
N CYS A 3 12.41 -23.19 -52.34
CA CYS A 3 12.21 -22.43 -51.11
C CYS A 3 11.43 -21.16 -51.45
N LEU A 4 10.30 -20.95 -50.79
CA LEU A 4 9.59 -19.67 -50.78
C LEU A 4 10.11 -18.83 -49.60
N SER A 5 10.56 -17.64 -49.95
CA SER A 5 11.13 -16.60 -49.10
C SER A 5 10.12 -16.03 -48.09
N GLY A 6 10.55 -15.93 -46.83
CA GLY A 6 9.84 -15.20 -45.78
C GLY A 6 9.94 -13.69 -45.96
N MET A 7 8.83 -12.99 -45.78
CA MET A 7 8.79 -11.54 -45.57
C MET A 7 8.98 -11.23 -44.07
N PRO A 8 9.73 -10.18 -43.70
CA PRO A 8 9.76 -9.71 -42.33
C PRO A 8 8.52 -8.87 -42.01
N LEU A 9 7.86 -9.17 -40.89
CA LEU A 9 6.84 -8.31 -40.28
C LEU A 9 7.52 -7.05 -39.74
N ILE A 10 7.22 -5.89 -40.33
CA ILE A 10 7.61 -4.59 -39.80
C ILE A 10 6.65 -4.26 -38.66
N PHE A 11 7.10 -4.43 -37.42
CA PHE A 11 6.45 -3.85 -36.24
C PHE A 11 6.68 -2.34 -36.27
N SER A 12 5.65 -1.58 -36.69
CA SER A 12 5.65 -0.13 -36.54
C SER A 12 5.33 0.21 -35.09
N ALA A 13 6.38 0.49 -34.29
CA ALA A 13 6.21 1.06 -32.97
C ALA A 13 5.71 2.50 -33.11
N MET A 14 4.41 2.73 -32.91
CA MET A 14 3.87 4.08 -32.76
C MET A 14 4.45 4.70 -31.48
N MET A 15 5.47 5.55 -31.64
CA MET A 15 5.99 6.38 -30.56
C MET A 15 4.93 7.43 -30.19
N VAL A 16 4.18 7.18 -29.12
CA VAL A 16 3.34 8.22 -28.48
C VAL A 16 4.29 9.24 -27.86
N HIS A 17 4.41 10.41 -28.48
CA HIS A 17 5.14 11.55 -27.90
C HIS A 17 4.39 12.05 -26.66
N THR A 18 4.87 11.70 -25.47
CA THR A 18 4.44 12.33 -24.22
C THR A 18 5.42 13.45 -23.88
N ASN A 19 4.94 14.69 -23.84
CA ASN A 19 5.73 15.80 -23.32
C ASN A 19 5.61 15.80 -21.79
N THR A 20 6.75 15.71 -21.10
CA THR A 20 6.82 15.75 -19.62
C THR A 20 6.69 17.19 -19.16
N THR A 21 5.72 17.49 -18.28
CA THR A 21 5.52 18.83 -17.70
C THR A 21 6.32 19.05 -16.41
N GLY A 22 6.90 17.99 -15.83
CA GLY A 22 7.94 18.06 -14.80
C GLY A 22 7.69 17.16 -13.58
N PRO A 23 8.68 17.03 -12.68
CA PRO A 23 8.50 16.30 -11.42
C PRO A 23 7.55 17.05 -10.48
N ILE A 24 6.80 16.31 -9.67
CA ILE A 24 5.92 16.85 -8.62
C ILE A 24 6.19 16.12 -7.29
N SER A 25 6.24 16.90 -6.22
CA SER A 25 6.27 16.42 -4.83
C SER A 25 5.25 17.23 -4.05
N SER A 26 4.24 16.58 -3.49
CA SER A 26 3.10 17.29 -2.90
C SER A 26 2.30 16.43 -1.93
N ASP A 27 1.69 17.11 -0.96
CA ASP A 27 0.71 16.53 -0.04
C ASP A 27 -0.69 16.64 -0.62
N GLY A 28 -1.51 15.63 -0.37
CA GLY A 28 -2.89 15.63 -0.82
C GLY A 28 -3.65 14.38 -0.42
N LYS A 29 -4.69 14.07 -1.19
CA LYS A 29 -5.47 12.82 -1.08
C LYS A 29 -5.89 12.34 -2.44
N ILE A 30 -6.09 11.03 -2.55
CA ILE A 30 -6.68 10.42 -3.75
C ILE A 30 -8.20 10.42 -3.59
N GLU A 31 -8.91 10.85 -4.62
CA GLU A 31 -10.37 10.92 -4.66
C GLU A 31 -10.91 10.21 -5.90
N LEU A 32 -12.07 9.57 -5.73
CA LEU A 32 -12.86 9.07 -6.84
C LEU A 32 -13.79 10.17 -7.33
N LYS A 33 -13.77 10.45 -8.64
CA LYS A 33 -14.75 11.32 -9.27
C LYS A 33 -15.54 10.52 -10.29
N ALA A 34 -16.86 10.58 -10.17
CA ALA A 34 -17.73 9.89 -11.11
C ALA A 34 -17.57 10.48 -12.51
N PHE A 35 -17.54 9.61 -13.52
CA PHE A 35 -17.38 10.04 -14.90
C PHE A 35 -18.70 10.59 -15.42
N GLU A 36 -18.68 11.84 -15.88
CA GLU A 36 -19.79 12.52 -16.53
C GLU A 36 -19.62 12.43 -18.05
N ASN A 37 -20.60 11.84 -18.74
CA ASN A 37 -20.53 11.74 -20.19
C ASN A 37 -20.83 13.10 -20.87
N LYS A 38 -20.66 13.17 -22.19
CA LYS A 38 -20.94 14.38 -22.99
C LYS A 38 -22.36 14.93 -22.87
N LYS A 39 -23.31 14.16 -22.34
CA LYS A 39 -24.71 14.56 -22.11
C LYS A 39 -24.98 14.98 -20.66
N GLY A 40 -23.93 15.12 -19.85
CA GLY A 40 -24.04 15.49 -18.44
C GLY A 40 -24.55 14.37 -17.52
N LYS A 41 -24.61 13.13 -18.02
CA LYS A 41 -25.09 11.99 -17.22
C LYS A 41 -23.91 11.35 -16.49
N ILE A 42 -24.03 11.26 -15.16
CA ILE A 42 -23.13 10.48 -14.32
C ILE A 42 -23.23 9.01 -14.69
N THR A 43 -22.09 8.39 -14.93
CA THR A 43 -21.96 6.96 -15.21
C THR A 43 -21.54 6.19 -13.96
N GLU A 44 -21.56 4.86 -14.03
CA GLU A 44 -21.04 3.99 -12.97
C GLU A 44 -19.51 3.97 -12.88
N PHE A 45 -18.83 4.46 -13.92
CA PHE A 45 -17.38 4.54 -13.94
C PHE A 45 -16.90 5.73 -13.11
N SER A 46 -15.78 5.53 -12.41
CA SER A 46 -15.13 6.58 -11.65
C SER A 46 -13.64 6.61 -11.97
N ASP A 47 -13.12 7.82 -12.07
CA ASP A 47 -11.70 8.08 -12.30
C ASP A 47 -11.03 8.48 -10.98
N TYR A 48 -9.72 8.23 -10.90
CA TYR A 48 -8.91 8.56 -9.75
C TYR A 48 -8.21 9.90 -9.94
N TYR A 49 -8.32 10.77 -8.96
CA TYR A 49 -7.68 12.08 -8.97
C TYR A 49 -6.83 12.26 -7.72
N PHE A 50 -5.63 12.84 -7.87
CA PHE A 50 -4.86 13.35 -6.76
C PHE A 50 -5.20 14.82 -6.52
N ASN A 51 -5.69 15.14 -5.33
CA ASN A 51 -6.16 16.47 -4.96
C ASN A 51 -5.23 17.08 -3.90
N THR A 52 -4.60 18.21 -4.23
CA THR A 52 -3.71 18.99 -3.34
C THR A 52 -4.43 20.05 -2.51
N GLY A 53 -5.76 20.14 -2.65
CA GLY A 53 -6.60 21.24 -2.14
C GLY A 53 -6.62 22.47 -3.04
N LYS A 54 -5.61 22.65 -3.91
CA LYS A 54 -5.56 23.74 -4.91
C LYS A 54 -5.89 23.25 -6.32
N GLN A 55 -5.42 22.05 -6.66
CA GLN A 55 -5.59 21.46 -7.98
C GLN A 55 -5.88 19.97 -7.85
N SER A 56 -6.59 19.42 -8.84
CA SER A 56 -6.78 17.98 -9.00
C SER A 56 -6.06 17.51 -10.26
N TYR A 57 -5.28 16.43 -10.14
CA TYR A 57 -4.59 15.81 -11.26
C TYR A 57 -5.20 14.42 -11.52
N PHE A 58 -5.54 14.13 -12.77
CA PHE A 58 -5.99 12.80 -13.17
C PHE A 58 -4.85 11.80 -12.99
N ILE A 59 -5.09 10.67 -12.32
CA ILE A 59 -4.09 9.61 -12.15
C ILE A 59 -4.30 8.60 -13.27
N GLN A 60 -3.33 8.45 -14.16
CA GLN A 60 -3.44 7.50 -15.26
C GLN A 60 -3.32 6.06 -14.75
N PRO A 61 -4.32 5.18 -14.99
CA PRO A 61 -4.24 3.79 -14.53
C PRO A 61 -3.12 2.99 -15.20
N CYS A 62 -2.91 3.18 -16.51
CA CYS A 62 -2.16 2.24 -17.35
C CYS A 62 -0.66 2.52 -17.47
N GLY A 63 -0.21 3.64 -16.90
CA GLY A 63 1.21 3.97 -16.74
C GLY A 63 1.70 3.89 -15.29
N ASN A 64 0.84 3.47 -14.36
CA ASN A 64 1.10 3.60 -12.93
C ASN A 64 1.12 2.21 -12.26
N SER A 65 2.30 1.74 -11.89
CA SER A 65 2.49 0.44 -11.23
C SER A 65 1.72 0.31 -9.91
N LEU A 66 1.56 1.42 -9.18
CA LEU A 66 0.79 1.50 -7.94
C LEU A 66 -0.72 1.37 -8.18
N PHE A 67 -1.17 1.62 -9.41
CA PHE A 67 -2.55 1.36 -9.79
C PHE A 67 -2.75 -0.13 -10.08
N SER A 68 -1.86 -0.72 -10.88
CA SER A 68 -1.93 -2.13 -11.29
C SER A 68 -1.81 -3.09 -10.11
N ASN A 69 -1.00 -2.76 -9.10
CA ASN A 69 -0.86 -3.57 -7.88
C ASN A 69 -1.95 -3.30 -6.82
N GLY A 70 -2.89 -2.38 -7.09
CA GLY A 70 -4.02 -2.09 -6.20
C GLY A 70 -3.73 -1.12 -5.05
N VAL A 71 -2.51 -0.61 -4.88
CA VAL A 71 -2.18 0.36 -3.81
C VAL A 71 -3.09 1.58 -3.87
N ILE A 72 -3.25 2.20 -5.05
CA ILE A 72 -4.09 3.40 -5.24
C ILE A 72 -5.52 3.18 -4.76
N ARG A 73 -6.08 1.98 -4.95
CA ARG A 73 -7.46 1.67 -4.56
C ARG A 73 -7.65 1.60 -3.05
N ARG A 74 -6.62 1.21 -2.31
CA ARG A 74 -6.67 1.01 -0.85
C ARG A 74 -6.47 2.27 -0.04
N ILE A 75 -5.91 3.31 -0.65
CA ILE A 75 -5.54 4.56 0.02
C ILE A 75 -6.41 5.74 -0.41
N VAL A 76 -7.53 5.49 -1.09
CA VAL A 76 -8.51 6.54 -1.45
C VAL A 76 -8.99 7.22 -0.17
N GLY A 77 -8.95 8.55 -0.15
CA GLY A 77 -9.34 9.38 0.99
C GLY A 77 -8.27 9.54 2.07
N GLU A 78 -7.20 8.74 2.06
CA GLU A 78 -6.08 8.89 2.99
C GLU A 78 -5.28 10.17 2.66
N LYS A 79 -4.74 10.82 3.68
CA LYS A 79 -3.76 11.89 3.48
C LYS A 79 -2.42 11.27 3.11
N ILE A 80 -1.82 11.71 2.02
CA ILE A 80 -0.58 11.16 1.49
C ILE A 80 0.36 12.25 1.01
N HIS A 81 1.65 11.96 1.05
CA HIS A 81 2.67 12.66 0.29
C HIS A 81 3.02 11.81 -0.94
N ILE A 82 3.12 12.44 -2.11
CA ILE A 82 3.51 11.75 -3.33
C ILE A 82 4.79 12.33 -3.91
N ILE A 83 5.51 11.47 -4.63
CA ILE A 83 6.52 11.88 -5.61
C ILE A 83 6.11 11.29 -6.94
N GLY A 84 6.11 12.08 -7.99
CA GLY A 84 5.67 11.65 -9.32
C GLY A 84 6.06 12.61 -10.43
N GLU A 85 5.41 12.44 -11.57
CA GLU A 85 5.63 13.24 -12.78
C GLU A 85 4.29 13.63 -13.40
N LEU A 86 4.20 14.89 -13.82
CA LEU A 86 3.13 15.34 -14.69
C LEU A 86 3.53 15.10 -16.15
N LYS A 87 2.58 14.56 -16.91
CA LYS A 87 2.72 14.27 -18.32
C LYS A 87 1.50 14.78 -19.06
N ASN A 88 1.67 15.15 -20.31
CA ASN A 88 0.56 15.50 -21.18
C ASN A 88 0.41 14.45 -22.29
N GLY A 89 -0.81 13.98 -22.54
CA GLY A 89 -1.06 12.96 -23.55
C GLY A 89 -2.41 12.28 -23.36
N GLN A 90 -2.54 11.09 -23.94
CA GLN A 90 -3.76 10.29 -23.86
C GLN A 90 -3.91 9.62 -22.49
N TRP A 91 -5.10 9.74 -21.91
CA TRP A 91 -5.44 9.15 -20.60
C TRP A 91 -5.75 7.65 -20.72
N ASP A 92 -6.46 7.24 -21.78
CA ASP A 92 -7.17 5.95 -21.85
C ASP A 92 -6.55 4.89 -22.79
N ASN A 93 -5.30 5.06 -23.21
CA ASN A 93 -4.64 4.02 -24.03
C ASN A 93 -4.16 2.86 -23.15
N CYS A 94 -5.11 2.01 -22.77
CA CYS A 94 -4.91 0.81 -21.94
C CYS A 94 -5.25 -0.48 -22.70
N SER A 95 -5.97 -0.34 -23.81
CA SER A 95 -6.55 -1.40 -24.63
C SER A 95 -6.54 -0.94 -26.09
N SER A 96 -6.40 -1.88 -27.02
CA SER A 96 -6.46 -1.63 -28.46
C SER A 96 -7.88 -1.32 -28.97
N GLU A 97 -8.89 -1.37 -28.11
CA GLU A 97 -10.26 -1.02 -28.48
C GLU A 97 -10.40 0.49 -28.61
N MET A 98 -11.11 0.93 -29.66
CA MET A 98 -11.35 2.34 -29.99
C MET A 98 -12.28 3.01 -28.96
N VAL A 99 -11.80 3.19 -27.74
CA VAL A 99 -12.40 4.06 -26.74
C VAL A 99 -12.00 5.50 -27.08
N GLN A 100 -12.94 6.43 -26.98
CA GLN A 100 -12.70 7.84 -27.24
C GLN A 100 -11.53 8.33 -26.37
N SER A 101 -10.38 8.61 -27.01
CA SER A 101 -9.17 8.98 -26.28
C SER A 101 -9.34 10.36 -25.63
N ARG A 102 -9.40 10.40 -24.29
CA ARG A 102 -9.24 11.66 -23.57
C ARG A 102 -7.78 12.07 -23.60
N THR A 103 -7.52 13.35 -23.79
CA THR A 103 -6.17 13.90 -23.77
C THR A 103 -6.08 15.04 -22.76
N GLY A 104 -4.96 15.14 -22.07
CA GLY A 104 -4.68 16.24 -21.16
C GLY A 104 -3.53 15.91 -20.24
N GLU A 105 -3.32 16.79 -19.26
CA GLU A 105 -2.34 16.53 -18.21
C GLU A 105 -2.81 15.41 -17.28
N TYR A 106 -1.90 14.51 -16.94
CA TYR A 106 -2.11 13.42 -16.00
C TYR A 106 -0.87 13.21 -15.14
N LEU A 107 -1.08 12.54 -14.02
CA LEU A 107 -0.09 12.26 -13.00
C LEU A 107 0.30 10.79 -13.02
N ILE A 108 1.60 10.55 -13.11
CA ILE A 108 2.22 9.25 -12.81
C ILE A 108 2.83 9.34 -11.42
N ILE A 109 2.39 8.48 -10.50
CA ILE A 109 2.88 8.46 -9.13
C ILE A 109 3.97 7.39 -9.03
N SER A 110 5.14 7.79 -8.58
CA SER A 110 6.29 6.89 -8.38
C SER A 110 6.37 6.40 -6.94
N THR A 111 6.13 7.29 -5.98
CA THR A 111 6.25 7.00 -4.54
C THR A 111 5.05 7.58 -3.80
N ILE A 112 4.62 6.88 -2.75
CA ILE A 112 3.58 7.30 -1.82
C ILE A 112 4.08 7.09 -0.40
N GLU A 113 3.87 8.10 0.44
CA GLU A 113 4.02 8.03 1.89
C GLU A 113 2.67 8.39 2.53
N LEU A 114 2.21 7.59 3.48
CA LEU A 114 0.95 7.86 4.19
C LEU A 114 1.20 8.87 5.31
N LEU A 115 0.45 9.96 5.29
CA LEU A 115 0.56 11.02 6.30
C LEU A 115 -0.36 10.71 7.49
N ASN A 116 0.18 10.84 8.71
CA ASN A 116 -0.51 10.53 9.98
C ASN A 116 -0.88 9.05 10.16
N ASP A 117 -0.15 8.16 9.50
CA ASP A 117 -0.36 6.72 9.67
C ASP A 117 0.13 6.28 11.07
N PRO A 118 -0.60 5.39 11.76
CA PRO A 118 -0.23 5.01 13.12
C PRO A 118 1.09 4.21 13.19
N GLU A 119 1.85 4.44 14.26
CA GLU A 119 2.99 3.58 14.61
C GLU A 119 2.47 2.34 15.34
N TYR A 120 2.74 1.13 14.82
CA TYR A 120 2.28 -0.12 15.41
C TYR A 120 3.40 -0.86 16.12
N PHE A 121 3.11 -1.28 17.35
CA PHE A 121 3.96 -2.17 18.14
C PHE A 121 3.19 -3.44 18.48
N ILE A 122 3.59 -4.56 17.89
CA ILE A 122 2.95 -5.86 18.06
C ILE A 122 3.85 -6.72 18.95
N SER A 123 3.28 -7.39 19.95
CA SER A 123 4.01 -8.29 20.85
C SER A 123 3.35 -9.66 20.88
N ASP A 124 4.18 -10.71 20.84
CA ASP A 124 3.71 -12.08 21.01
C ASP A 124 3.56 -12.45 22.50
N GLY A 125 2.96 -13.61 22.76
CA GLY A 125 2.76 -14.13 24.11
C GLY A 125 4.04 -14.53 24.85
N SER A 126 5.19 -14.53 24.17
CA SER A 126 6.51 -14.88 24.70
C SER A 126 7.36 -13.65 25.04
N GLY A 127 6.87 -12.44 24.72
CA GLY A 127 7.56 -11.18 24.99
C GLY A 127 8.40 -10.65 23.83
N ASN A 128 8.40 -11.32 22.68
CA ASN A 128 9.01 -10.76 21.47
C ASN A 128 8.10 -9.68 20.88
N ALA A 129 8.70 -8.71 20.21
CA ALA A 129 7.96 -7.60 19.63
C ALA A 129 8.39 -7.25 18.21
N TYR A 130 7.51 -6.51 17.55
CA TYR A 130 7.64 -6.03 16.18
C TYR A 130 7.21 -4.56 16.15
N ASP A 131 8.15 -3.67 15.83
CA ASP A 131 7.86 -2.27 15.44
C ASP A 131 7.61 -2.26 13.92
N LEU A 132 6.35 -2.08 13.55
CA LEU A 132 5.89 -2.09 12.17
C LEU A 132 5.69 -0.64 11.68
N ARG A 133 6.41 -0.29 10.63
CA ARG A 133 6.34 1.01 9.94
C ARG A 133 6.10 0.81 8.44
N GLN A 134 5.73 1.88 7.74
CA GLN A 134 5.36 1.85 6.32
C GLN A 134 6.41 1.20 5.41
N ASN A 135 7.70 1.31 5.76
CA ASN A 135 8.83 0.86 4.95
C ASN A 135 9.70 -0.21 5.62
N GLN A 136 9.43 -0.57 6.89
CA GLN A 136 10.23 -1.56 7.60
C GLN A 136 9.48 -2.29 8.70
N ILE A 137 10.00 -3.47 9.05
CA ILE A 137 9.69 -4.21 10.27
C ILE A 137 10.97 -4.32 11.08
N HIS A 138 10.92 -3.93 12.35
CA HIS A 138 11.99 -4.12 13.31
C HIS A 138 11.56 -5.12 14.38
N TYR A 139 12.20 -6.29 14.38
CA TYR A 139 11.99 -7.37 15.32
C TYR A 139 12.87 -7.19 16.56
N ILE A 140 12.23 -7.18 17.72
CA ILE A 140 12.83 -6.97 19.03
C ILE A 140 12.61 -8.24 19.87
N PRO A 141 13.59 -9.17 19.90
CA PRO A 141 13.47 -10.40 20.67
C PRO A 141 13.57 -10.14 22.17
N VAL A 142 12.89 -10.97 22.97
CA VAL A 142 13.17 -11.00 24.41
C VAL A 142 14.53 -11.66 24.65
N LYS A 143 15.36 -11.03 25.48
CA LYS A 143 16.64 -11.58 25.91
C LYS A 143 16.46 -12.52 27.11
N PRO A 144 17.33 -13.54 27.30
CA PRO A 144 17.29 -14.41 28.48
C PRO A 144 17.22 -13.64 29.80
N GLU A 145 17.99 -12.56 29.92
CA GLU A 145 18.00 -11.69 31.12
C GLU A 145 16.62 -11.07 31.44
N ASN A 146 15.77 -10.91 30.43
CA ASN A 146 14.42 -10.34 30.54
C ASN A 146 13.32 -11.41 30.49
N SER A 147 13.69 -12.70 30.43
CA SER A 147 12.75 -13.80 30.47
C SER A 147 12.42 -14.19 31.90
N SER A 148 11.15 -14.48 32.19
CA SER A 148 10.73 -15.08 33.47
C SER A 148 11.43 -16.40 33.77
N SER A 149 11.88 -17.13 32.74
CA SER A 149 12.63 -18.38 32.88
C SER A 149 14.14 -18.19 33.04
N GLY A 150 14.66 -17.00 32.75
CA GLY A 150 16.11 -16.73 32.62
C GLY A 150 16.83 -17.45 31.49
N MET A 151 16.13 -18.31 30.72
CA MET A 151 16.73 -19.24 29.74
C MET A 151 16.18 -19.07 28.32
N TYR A 152 14.98 -18.51 28.17
CA TYR A 152 14.36 -18.31 26.86
C TYR A 152 15.00 -17.13 26.12
N SER A 153 15.40 -17.36 24.87
CA SER A 153 15.82 -16.32 23.94
C SER A 153 14.85 -16.26 22.76
N GLY A 154 14.43 -15.05 22.41
CA GLY A 154 13.65 -14.74 21.20
C GLY A 154 14.46 -14.81 19.91
N GLY A 155 15.76 -15.08 19.98
CA GLY A 155 16.69 -15.03 18.85
C GLY A 155 17.36 -13.67 18.69
N GLU A 156 17.81 -13.38 17.47
CA GLU A 156 18.55 -12.17 17.13
C GLU A 156 17.62 -11.03 16.70
N GLU A 157 18.01 -9.81 17.07
CA GLU A 157 17.36 -8.58 16.62
C GLU A 157 17.51 -8.42 15.10
N LYS A 158 16.43 -8.04 14.42
CA LYS A 158 16.43 -7.98 12.94
C LYS A 158 15.57 -6.83 12.42
N THR A 159 16.08 -6.10 11.44
CA THR A 159 15.31 -5.11 10.68
C THR A 159 15.26 -5.52 9.22
N THR A 160 14.10 -5.40 8.58
CA THR A 160 13.89 -5.75 7.16
C THR A 160 12.95 -4.74 6.52
N SER A 161 13.20 -4.37 5.27
CA SER A 161 12.31 -3.49 4.51
C SER A 161 11.01 -4.21 4.13
N ILE A 162 9.91 -3.47 4.06
CA ILE A 162 8.63 -3.96 3.55
C ILE A 162 8.12 -3.02 2.47
N ASP A 163 7.53 -3.57 1.41
CA ASP A 163 6.89 -2.77 0.38
C ASP A 163 5.52 -2.24 0.85
N LEU A 164 5.07 -1.15 0.25
CA LEU A 164 3.84 -0.48 0.67
C LEU A 164 2.60 -1.39 0.57
N LEU A 165 2.53 -2.30 -0.40
CA LEU A 165 1.36 -3.18 -0.54
C LEU A 165 1.32 -4.21 0.59
N SER A 166 2.44 -4.86 0.88
CA SER A 166 2.58 -5.79 2.01
C SER A 166 2.33 -5.09 3.35
N TYR A 167 2.79 -3.85 3.49
CA TYR A 167 2.50 -3.02 4.66
C TYR A 167 1.00 -2.77 4.81
N LEU A 168 0.31 -2.36 3.74
CA LEU A 168 -1.14 -2.13 3.76
C LEU A 168 -1.92 -3.40 4.13
N ASP A 169 -1.48 -4.58 3.69
CA ASP A 169 -2.07 -5.87 4.10
C ASP A 169 -1.98 -6.11 5.60
N LEU A 170 -0.79 -5.92 6.18
CA LEU A 170 -0.61 -6.02 7.63
C LEU A 170 -1.44 -4.98 8.36
N ARG A 171 -1.43 -3.73 7.89
CA ARG A 171 -2.17 -2.62 8.48
C ARG A 171 -3.67 -2.90 8.53
N ASP A 172 -4.25 -3.41 7.45
CA ASP A 172 -5.69 -3.68 7.38
C ASP A 172 -6.09 -4.88 8.27
N GLN A 173 -5.23 -5.89 8.36
CA GLN A 173 -5.41 -6.99 9.33
C GLN A 173 -5.38 -6.46 10.77
N ILE A 174 -4.39 -5.62 11.11
CA ILE A 174 -4.27 -5.02 12.44
C ILE A 174 -5.49 -4.16 12.76
N LYS A 175 -5.91 -3.29 11.83
CA LYS A 175 -7.11 -2.44 12.00
C LYS A 175 -8.35 -3.29 12.28
N THR A 176 -8.53 -4.38 11.53
CA THR A 176 -9.64 -5.32 11.72
C THR A 176 -9.64 -5.89 13.14
N LEU A 177 -8.49 -6.39 13.63
CA LEU A 177 -8.37 -6.91 14.99
C LEU A 177 -8.61 -5.85 16.06
N CYS A 178 -8.13 -4.62 15.85
CA CYS A 178 -8.35 -3.52 16.79
C CYS A 178 -9.82 -3.09 16.87
N MET A 179 -10.60 -3.26 15.80
CA MET A 179 -12.01 -2.87 15.75
C MET A 179 -12.96 -3.96 16.24
N ASP A 180 -12.60 -5.24 16.09
CA ASP A 180 -13.45 -6.36 16.49
C ASP A 180 -13.33 -6.67 17.99
N LYS A 181 -14.21 -6.05 18.78
CA LYS A 181 -14.27 -6.22 20.24
C LYS A 181 -14.54 -7.66 20.69
N ALA A 182 -15.11 -8.51 19.83
CA ALA A 182 -15.37 -9.91 20.18
C ALA A 182 -14.07 -10.72 20.30
N LEU A 183 -13.00 -10.28 19.64
CA LEU A 183 -11.68 -10.91 19.69
C LEU A 183 -10.82 -10.42 20.86
N HIS A 184 -11.30 -9.42 21.61
CA HIS A 184 -10.53 -8.77 22.66
C HIS A 184 -10.62 -9.56 23.97
N ILE A 185 -9.47 -9.79 24.58
CA ILE A 185 -9.38 -10.44 25.89
C ILE A 185 -8.84 -9.46 26.94
N LYS A 186 -9.30 -9.61 28.19
CA LYS A 186 -8.90 -8.70 29.28
C LYS A 186 -7.49 -8.96 29.79
N ASN A 187 -7.10 -10.23 29.88
CA ASN A 187 -5.84 -10.66 30.46
C ASN A 187 -5.01 -11.38 29.40
N ARG A 188 -3.69 -11.16 29.41
CA ARG A 188 -2.78 -11.92 28.55
C ARG A 188 -2.82 -13.38 28.97
N VAL A 189 -2.98 -14.25 27.98
CA VAL A 189 -2.77 -15.70 28.10
C VAL A 189 -1.63 -16.11 27.17
N LYS A 190 -1.04 -17.28 27.39
CA LYS A 190 -0.01 -17.81 26.48
C LYS A 190 -0.57 -17.87 25.05
N GLY A 191 0.20 -17.39 24.08
CA GLY A 191 -0.23 -17.26 22.68
C GLY A 191 -0.98 -15.97 22.34
N SER A 192 -1.47 -15.21 23.34
CA SER A 192 -2.13 -13.92 23.06
C SER A 192 -1.19 -12.88 22.44
N VAL A 193 -1.76 -12.08 21.53
CA VAL A 193 -1.03 -11.01 20.85
C VAL A 193 -1.44 -9.67 21.44
N GLY A 194 -0.46 -8.89 21.89
CA GLY A 194 -0.66 -7.52 22.33
C GLY A 194 -0.37 -6.56 21.20
N ILE A 195 -1.35 -5.76 20.80
CA ILE A 195 -1.18 -4.71 19.79
C ILE A 195 -1.26 -3.36 20.50
N ARG A 196 -0.23 -2.54 20.34
CA ARG A 196 -0.21 -1.13 20.76
C ARG A 196 -0.04 -0.28 19.52
N TRP A 197 -0.71 0.86 19.48
CA TRP A 197 -0.51 1.80 18.39
C TRP A 197 -0.60 3.23 18.89
N LYS A 198 0.18 4.11 18.26
CA LYS A 198 0.19 5.55 18.55
C LYS A 198 -0.54 6.28 17.44
N GLU A 199 -1.61 6.97 17.81
CA GLU A 199 -2.43 7.77 16.90
C GLU A 199 -2.70 9.13 17.56
N ASN A 200 -2.37 10.23 16.88
CA ASN A 200 -2.56 11.59 17.42
C ASN A 200 -1.96 11.79 18.82
N ASN A 201 -0.73 11.29 19.04
CA ASN A 201 -0.02 11.27 20.33
C ASN A 201 -0.73 10.50 21.47
N LYS A 202 -1.79 9.74 21.16
CA LYS A 202 -2.44 8.85 22.12
C LYS A 202 -2.03 7.42 21.84
N ILE A 203 -1.57 6.73 22.89
CA ILE A 203 -1.28 5.31 22.84
C ILE A 203 -2.59 4.57 23.12
N LYS A 204 -2.94 3.67 22.21
CA LYS A 204 -4.04 2.71 22.38
C LYS A 204 -3.48 1.31 22.42
N SER A 205 -4.21 0.39 23.04
CA SER A 205 -3.79 -0.99 23.13
C SER A 205 -4.97 -1.95 23.16
N VAL A 206 -4.72 -3.15 22.67
CA VAL A 206 -5.65 -4.27 22.66
C VAL A 206 -4.86 -5.57 22.82
N ILE A 207 -5.47 -6.55 23.48
CA ILE A 207 -4.96 -7.91 23.55
C ILE A 207 -5.97 -8.80 22.82
N VAL A 208 -5.49 -9.59 21.87
CA VAL A 208 -6.31 -10.53 21.10
C VAL A 208 -5.90 -11.97 21.39
N SER A 209 -6.85 -12.88 21.29
CA SER A 209 -6.62 -14.32 21.46
C SER A 209 -5.72 -14.91 20.37
N ASP A 210 -5.17 -16.09 20.66
CA ASP A 210 -4.16 -16.78 19.86
C ASP A 210 -4.59 -17.03 18.41
N GLU A 211 -5.82 -17.51 18.15
CA GLU A 211 -6.25 -17.86 16.78
C GLU A 211 -6.25 -16.66 15.81
N SER A 212 -6.73 -15.51 16.25
CA SER A 212 -6.78 -14.29 15.42
C SER A 212 -5.42 -13.58 15.36
N GLY A 213 -4.68 -13.58 16.46
CA GLY A 213 -3.35 -12.96 16.54
C GLY A 213 -2.27 -13.75 15.79
N ALA A 214 -2.38 -15.08 15.74
CA ALA A 214 -1.40 -15.96 15.09
C ALA A 214 -1.21 -15.64 13.61
N LYS A 215 -2.29 -15.27 12.90
CA LYS A 215 -2.22 -14.89 11.48
C LYS A 215 -1.31 -13.68 11.25
N ILE A 216 -1.46 -12.63 12.07
CA ILE A 216 -0.62 -11.43 11.97
C ILE A 216 0.84 -11.76 12.32
N LEU A 217 1.06 -12.52 13.40
CA LEU A 217 2.41 -12.95 13.75
C LEU A 217 3.07 -13.77 12.64
N GLN A 218 2.30 -14.63 11.97
CA GLN A 218 2.79 -15.39 10.83
C GLN A 218 3.17 -14.46 9.67
N SER A 219 2.30 -13.51 9.30
CA SER A 219 2.60 -12.54 8.25
C SER A 219 3.84 -11.67 8.58
N LEU A 220 4.00 -11.22 9.82
CA LEU A 220 5.18 -10.50 10.28
C LEU A 220 6.45 -11.36 10.19
N LYS A 221 6.37 -12.62 10.64
CA LYS A 221 7.50 -13.56 10.56
C LYS A 221 7.89 -13.86 9.11
N SER A 222 6.91 -14.09 8.22
CA SER A 222 7.15 -14.30 6.80
C SER A 222 7.81 -13.08 6.14
N ALA A 223 7.36 -11.87 6.49
CA ALA A 223 7.97 -10.65 5.98
C ALA A 223 9.43 -10.47 6.46
N LEU A 224 9.76 -10.85 7.69
CA LEU A 224 11.12 -10.78 8.22
C LEU A 224 12.10 -11.77 7.59
N HIS A 225 11.64 -12.95 7.17
CA HIS A 225 12.54 -14.00 6.67
C HIS A 225 12.76 -13.93 5.16
N GLY A 226 12.04 -13.07 4.45
CA GLY A 226 12.01 -13.07 2.98
C GLY A 226 11.28 -14.30 2.45
N ARG A 227 10.70 -14.18 1.25
CA ARG A 227 10.23 -15.37 0.50
C ARG A 227 11.41 -16.09 -0.13
#